data_AF-A0A944JZ54-F1
#
_entry.id   AF-A0A944JZ54-F1
#
_cell.length_a   1.000
_cell.length_b   1.000
_cell.length_c   1.000
_cell.angle_alpha   90.00
_cell.angle_beta   90.00
_cell.angle_gamma   90.00
#
_symmetry.space_group_name_H-M   'P 1'
#
loop_
_entity.id
_entity.type
_entity.pdbx_description
1 polymer ?
#
loop_
_entity_poly.entity_id
_entity_poly.type
_entity_poly.pdbx_seq_one_letter_code
_entity_poly.pdbx_strand_id
1 'polypeptide(L)'
;DRVEANRAVAYRIHYDVQRGRWYLTASWQYPPTQTIPLAAALAHGVIGVDTNADHLAAWRLDRHGNPTGNPRRFFYDLRGSADHRDAQVRHAL
;
A
#
# COMPACT_ATOMS: atom_id res chain seq x y z
N ASP A 1 0.02 16.92 -12.23
CA ASP A 1 1.25 17.09 -11.41
C ASP A 1 2.55 16.92 -12.21
N ARG A 2 3.11 15.72 -12.43
CA ARG A 2 4.46 15.56 -13.02
C ARG A 2 4.66 16.23 -14.39
N VAL A 3 3.75 15.96 -15.34
CA VAL A 3 3.80 16.51 -16.70
C VAL A 3 3.61 18.02 -16.68
N GLU A 4 2.59 18.50 -15.96
CA GLU A 4 2.31 19.94 -15.75
C GLU A 4 3.48 20.66 -15.06
N ALA A 5 4.23 19.96 -14.21
CA ALA A 5 5.42 20.46 -13.52
C ALA A 5 6.74 20.22 -14.28
N ASN A 6 6.69 19.81 -15.56
CA ASN A 6 7.86 19.56 -16.43
C ASN A 6 8.92 18.63 -15.82
N ARG A 7 8.49 17.61 -15.07
CA ARG A 7 9.40 16.61 -14.49
C ARG A 7 9.66 15.48 -15.48
N ALA A 8 10.82 14.85 -15.36
CA ALA A 8 11.21 13.74 -16.22
C ALA A 8 10.23 12.55 -16.11
N VAL A 9 9.71 12.13 -17.26
CA VAL A 9 8.86 10.95 -17.43
C VAL A 9 9.34 10.20 -18.68
N ALA A 10 9.55 8.89 -18.56
CA ALA A 10 9.82 8.01 -19.68
C ALA A 10 8.53 7.34 -20.13
N TYR A 11 8.22 7.45 -21.42
CA TYR A 11 7.06 6.80 -22.04
C TYR A 11 7.51 5.63 -22.91
N ARG A 12 6.87 4.48 -22.74
CA ARG A 12 7.03 3.31 -23.60
C ARG A 12 5.71 3.00 -24.28
N ILE A 13 5.71 3.02 -25.60
CA ILE A 13 4.58 2.59 -26.43
C ILE A 13 4.87 1.17 -26.89
N HIS A 14 3.92 0.26 -26.71
CA HIS A 14 4.07 -1.13 -27.13
C HIS A 14 2.73 -1.69 -27.62
N TYR A 15 2.77 -2.50 -28.67
CA TYR A 15 1.64 -3.28 -29.14
C TYR A 15 1.74 -4.70 -28.59
N ASP A 16 0.73 -5.13 -27.85
CA ASP A 16 0.56 -6.51 -27.42
C ASP A 16 -0.17 -7.29 -28.52
N VAL A 17 0.57 -8.09 -29.27
CA VAL A 17 0.03 -8.89 -30.38
C VAL A 17 -0.97 -9.96 -29.91
N GLN A 18 -0.79 -10.53 -28.71
CA GLN A 18 -1.68 -11.57 -28.17
C GLN A 18 -3.03 -10.97 -27.77
N ARG A 19 -3.01 -9.74 -27.23
CA ARG A 19 -4.23 -9.03 -26.83
C ARG A 19 -4.81 -8.15 -27.92
N GLY A 20 -4.09 -7.94 -29.03
CA GLY A 20 -4.49 -7.04 -30.12
C GLY A 20 -4.62 -5.57 -29.67
N ARG A 21 -3.79 -5.11 -28.72
CA ARG A 21 -3.96 -3.81 -28.05
C ARG A 21 -2.67 -3.02 -27.95
N TRP A 22 -2.77 -1.71 -28.15
CA TRP A 22 -1.69 -0.77 -27.85
C TRP A 22 -1.72 -0.37 -26.38
N TYR A 23 -0.54 -0.26 -25.78
CA TYR A 23 -0.34 0.21 -24.41
C TYR A 23 0.65 1.38 -24.42
N LEU A 24 0.34 2.39 -23.62
CA LEU A 24 1.25 3.46 -23.25
C LEU A 24 1.59 3.29 -21.76
N THR A 25 2.86 3.05 -21.45
CA THR A 25 3.36 2.97 -20.08
C THR A 25 4.16 4.22 -19.75
N ALA A 26 3.75 4.96 -18.73
CA ALA A 26 4.53 6.04 -18.15
C ALA A 26 5.33 5.50 -16.96
N SER A 27 6.60 5.89 -16.86
CA SER A 27 7.46 5.53 -15.74
C SER A 27 8.34 6.72 -15.35
N TRP A 28 8.67 6.83 -14.07
CA TRP A 28 9.50 7.90 -13.54
C TRP A 28 10.20 7.42 -12.27
N GLN A 29 11.27 8.10 -11.90
CA GLN A 29 11.92 7.88 -10.62
C GLN A 29 11.30 8.77 -9.55
N TYR A 30 11.19 8.24 -8.34
CA TYR A 30 10.95 9.04 -7.15
C TYR A 30 12.29 9.52 -6.60
N PRO A 31 12.34 10.72 -5.99
CA PRO A 31 13.51 11.14 -5.23
C PRO A 31 13.88 10.05 -4.21
N PRO A 32 15.17 9.75 -4.01
CA PRO A 32 15.59 8.87 -2.94
C PRO A 32 14.97 9.33 -1.61
N THR A 33 14.27 8.43 -0.94
CA THR A 33 13.74 8.73 0.39
C THR A 33 14.88 8.67 1.39
N GLN A 34 14.94 9.65 2.29
CA GLN A 34 15.90 9.62 3.38
C GLN A 34 15.62 8.39 4.25
N THR A 35 16.64 7.56 4.45
CA THR A 35 16.54 6.39 5.32
C THR A 35 16.93 6.76 6.74
N ILE A 36 16.33 6.05 7.69
CA ILE A 36 16.71 6.11 9.12
C ILE A 36 17.12 4.71 9.58
N PRO A 37 18.03 4.60 10.57
CA PRO A 37 18.33 3.31 11.17
C PRO A 37 17.07 2.66 11.76
N LEU A 38 16.99 1.33 11.71
CA LEU A 38 15.85 0.59 12.26
C LEU A 38 15.59 0.93 13.74
N ALA A 39 16.64 1.05 14.54
CA ALA A 39 16.51 1.43 15.96
C ALA A 39 15.84 2.80 16.15
N ALA A 40 16.12 3.77 15.26
CA ALA A 40 15.46 5.07 15.28
C ALA A 40 13.98 4.97 14.86
N ALA A 41 13.67 4.15 13.87
CA ALA A 41 12.30 3.91 13.43
C ALA A 41 11.43 3.27 14.53
N LEU A 42 12.02 2.42 15.37
CA LEU A 42 11.33 1.70 16.45
C LEU A 42 11.30 2.47 17.78
N ALA A 43 11.90 3.68 17.85
CA ALA A 43 12.10 4.41 19.12
C ALA A 43 10.80 4.71 19.88
N HIS A 44 9.68 4.76 19.19
CA HIS A 44 8.36 5.09 19.76
C HIS A 44 7.38 3.92 19.72
N GLY A 45 7.87 2.70 19.47
CA GLY A 45 7.03 1.54 19.18
C GLY A 45 6.49 1.58 17.75
N VAL A 46 5.57 0.67 17.44
CA VAL A 46 5.05 0.48 16.08
C VAL A 46 3.57 0.15 16.08
N ILE A 47 2.95 0.24 14.90
CA ILE A 47 1.66 -0.40 14.66
C ILE A 47 1.91 -1.75 13.97
N GLY A 48 1.59 -2.84 14.65
CA GLY A 48 1.49 -4.16 14.04
C GLY A 48 0.16 -4.28 13.31
N VAL A 49 0.19 -4.73 12.06
CA VAL A 49 -1.02 -5.00 11.26
C VAL A 49 -1.02 -6.45 10.83
N ASP A 50 -2.15 -7.12 11.01
CA ASP A 50 -2.35 -8.51 10.65
C ASP A 50 -3.64 -8.69 9.85
N THR A 51 -3.60 -9.59 8.85
CA THR A 51 -4.72 -9.89 7.95
C THR A 51 -5.39 -11.17 8.40
N ASN A 52 -6.64 -11.08 8.85
CA ASN A 52 -7.44 -12.23 9.27
C ASN A 52 -8.48 -12.58 8.21
N ALA A 53 -9.21 -13.70 8.39
CA ALA A 53 -10.20 -14.15 7.41
C ALA A 53 -11.35 -13.13 7.18
N ASP A 54 -11.65 -12.32 8.19
CA ASP A 54 -12.82 -11.44 8.27
C ASP A 54 -12.46 -9.98 8.64
N HIS A 55 -11.20 -9.68 8.96
CA HIS A 55 -10.79 -8.32 9.33
C HIS A 55 -9.28 -8.06 9.20
N LEU A 56 -8.91 -6.78 9.11
CA LEU A 56 -7.57 -6.31 9.48
C LEU A 56 -7.54 -6.01 10.98
N ALA A 57 -6.54 -6.53 11.68
CA ALA A 57 -6.26 -6.16 13.06
C ALA A 57 -5.05 -5.21 13.09
N ALA A 58 -5.18 -4.08 13.76
CA ALA A 58 -4.09 -3.13 13.99
C ALA A 58 -3.87 -2.95 15.50
N TRP A 59 -2.65 -3.20 15.97
CA TRP A 59 -2.28 -3.06 17.38
C TRP A 59 -1.13 -2.09 17.54
N ARG A 60 -1.23 -1.20 18.53
CA ARG A 60 -0.08 -0.42 18.99
C ARG A 60 0.84 -1.28 19.84
N LEU A 61 2.08 -1.45 19.43
CA LEU A 61 3.13 -2.12 20.18
C LEU A 61 4.06 -1.09 20.81
N ASP A 62 4.50 -1.33 22.04
CA ASP A 62 5.57 -0.54 22.66
C ASP A 62 6.94 -0.80 22.00
N ARG A 63 7.99 -0.14 22.47
CA ARG A 63 9.37 -0.30 21.95
C ARG A 63 9.94 -1.72 22.11
N HIS A 64 9.33 -2.55 22.94
CA HIS A 64 9.73 -3.93 23.20
C HIS A 64 8.89 -4.94 22.40
N GLY A 65 7.89 -4.45 21.65
CA GLY A 65 6.97 -5.30 20.88
C GLY A 65 5.76 -5.78 21.68
N ASN A 66 5.56 -5.29 22.90
CA ASN A 66 4.40 -5.69 23.70
C ASN A 66 3.16 -4.93 23.23
N PRO A 67 2.00 -5.60 23.07
CA PRO A 67 0.76 -4.93 22.74
C PRO A 67 0.32 -3.96 23.85
N THR A 68 -0.12 -2.78 23.44
CA THR A 68 -0.63 -1.73 24.35
C THR A 68 -2.06 -1.36 24.01
N GLY A 69 -2.91 -1.24 25.02
CA GLY A 69 -4.34 -0.96 24.85
C GLY A 69 -5.08 -2.05 24.07
N ASN A 70 -6.16 -1.65 23.40
CA ASN A 70 -7.00 -2.56 22.61
C ASN A 70 -6.67 -2.48 21.12
N PRO A 71 -6.79 -3.60 20.38
CA PRO A 71 -6.62 -3.60 18.94
C PRO A 71 -7.75 -2.81 18.26
N ARG A 72 -7.43 -2.15 17.15
CA ARG A 72 -8.43 -1.68 16.18
C ARG A 72 -8.68 -2.79 15.17
N ARG A 73 -9.94 -3.02 14.84
CA ARG A 73 -10.35 -4.03 13.85
C ARG A 73 -11.13 -3.36 12.74
N PHE A 74 -10.78 -3.68 11.50
CA PHE A 74 -11.46 -3.22 10.29
C PHE A 74 -12.04 -4.45 9.61
N PHE A 75 -13.33 -4.70 9.83
CA PHE A 75 -14.02 -5.86 9.29
C PHE A 75 -14.29 -5.68 7.80
N TYR A 76 -14.13 -6.76 7.04
CA TYR A 76 -14.48 -6.82 5.62
C TYR A 76 -15.15 -8.16 5.33
N ASP A 77 -15.95 -8.17 4.26
CA ASP A 77 -16.59 -9.38 3.77
C ASP A 77 -16.01 -9.73 2.40
N LEU A 78 -15.29 -10.85 2.32
CA LEU A 78 -14.66 -11.31 1.08
C LEU A 78 -15.58 -12.19 0.22
N ARG A 79 -16.87 -12.25 0.52
CA ARG A 79 -17.84 -12.97 -0.32
C ARG A 79 -18.11 -12.21 -1.62
N GLY A 80 -18.31 -12.97 -2.70
CA GLY A 80 -18.66 -12.42 -4.01
C GLY A 80 -17.47 -11.91 -4.82
N SER A 81 -17.75 -11.22 -5.91
CA SER A 81 -16.76 -10.58 -6.78
C SER A 81 -16.68 -9.08 -6.52
N ALA A 82 -15.48 -8.51 -6.63
CA ALA A 82 -15.27 -7.06 -6.59
C ALA A 82 -14.83 -6.56 -7.97
N ASP A 83 -15.33 -5.39 -8.39
CA ASP A 83 -14.87 -4.71 -9.60
C ASP A 83 -13.40 -4.23 -9.47
N HIS A 84 -12.89 -4.18 -8.24
CA HIS A 84 -11.54 -3.75 -7.90
C HIS A 84 -10.83 -4.76 -7.00
N ARG A 85 -9.51 -4.88 -7.14
CA ARG A 85 -8.67 -5.70 -6.26
C ARG A 85 -8.27 -4.92 -5.02
N ASP A 86 -9.20 -4.74 -4.09
CA ASP A 86 -8.94 -4.09 -2.81
C ASP A 86 -9.37 -4.93 -1.60
N ALA A 87 -9.72 -6.21 -1.83
CA ALA A 87 -10.21 -7.13 -0.81
C ALA A 87 -11.35 -6.51 0.03
N GLN A 88 -12.16 -5.63 -0.55
CA GLN A 88 -13.26 -4.92 0.11
C GLN A 88 -12.82 -4.02 1.30
N VAL A 89 -11.51 -3.78 1.47
CA VAL A 89 -10.95 -3.04 2.62
C VAL A 89 -11.38 -1.57 2.61
N ARG A 90 -11.59 -0.96 1.43
CA ARG A 90 -12.02 0.45 1.34
C ARG A 90 -13.39 0.70 1.95
N HIS A 91 -14.26 -0.31 2.01
CA HIS A 91 -15.57 -0.19 2.66
C HIS A 91 -15.49 -0.10 4.19
N ALA A 92 -14.32 -0.40 4.78
CA ALA A 92 -14.10 -0.42 6.22
C ALA A 92 -13.45 0.86 6.79
N LEU A 93 -13.16 1.86 5.95
CA LEU A 93 -12.51 3.14 6.30
C LEU A 93 -13.51 4.30 6.26
#